data_AF-A0A099P5Y3-F1
#
_entry.id   AF-A0A099P5Y3-F1
#
_cell.length_a   1.000
_cell.length_b   1.000
_cell.length_c   1.000
_cell.angle_alpha   90.00
_cell.angle_beta   90.00
_cell.angle_gamma   90.00
#
_symmetry.space_group_name_H-M   'P 1'
#
loop_
_entity.id
_entity.type
_entity.pdbx_description
1 polymer ?
#
loop_
_entity_poly.entity_id
_entity_poly.type
_entity_poly.pdbx_seq_one_letter_code
_entity_poly.pdbx_strand_id
1 'polypeptide(L)'
;MLPGFPDQKVQVEVDPTEDTEWNDILRSKGIIPEKEPDPTEQLEEALADAIAKQHENRLEDLDIDELEALEDEEDEDFLAIYKQKRMAEMRQLASREKFGSIYPISKPEWQREVTEASKDATVFVHLSNESQLQSRLLSIILREAAQKFKEIKLSREKLSDDIDIQRWGISETAGYIVDAQWK
;
A
#
# COMPACT_ATOMS: atom_id res chain seq x y z
N MET A 1 -17.31 38.34 -76.07
CA MET A 1 -17.45 38.74 -74.67
C MET A 1 -18.35 37.70 -74.00
N LEU A 2 -17.78 36.80 -73.20
CA LEU A 2 -18.54 35.72 -72.54
C LEU A 2 -19.21 36.28 -71.27
N PRO A 3 -20.47 35.93 -70.97
CA PRO A 3 -21.19 36.43 -69.82
C PRO A 3 -20.57 35.88 -68.53
N GLY A 4 -20.39 36.75 -67.53
CA GLY A 4 -19.82 36.40 -66.24
C GLY A 4 -20.71 35.43 -65.47
N PHE A 5 -20.13 34.33 -64.99
CA PHE A 5 -20.79 33.41 -64.08
C PHE A 5 -21.01 34.13 -62.73
N PRO A 6 -22.22 34.04 -62.13
CA PRO A 6 -22.43 34.57 -60.79
C PRO A 6 -21.55 33.78 -59.79
N ASP A 7 -20.89 34.50 -58.89
CA ASP A 7 -20.08 33.96 -57.80
C ASP A 7 -21.00 33.24 -56.80
N GLN A 8 -21.39 32.01 -57.16
CA GLN A 8 -22.29 31.19 -56.40
C GLN A 8 -21.52 30.61 -55.21
N LYS A 9 -21.66 31.27 -54.05
CA LYS A 9 -21.14 30.78 -52.77
C LYS A 9 -21.92 29.51 -52.40
N VAL A 10 -21.39 28.36 -52.78
CA VAL A 10 -21.87 27.05 -52.34
C VAL A 10 -21.64 26.98 -50.83
N GLN A 11 -22.72 26.94 -50.05
CA GLN A 11 -22.62 26.66 -48.62
C GLN A 11 -22.37 25.16 -48.49
N VAL A 12 -21.11 24.80 -48.26
CA VAL A 12 -20.73 23.43 -47.92
C VAL A 12 -21.01 23.27 -46.43
N GLU A 13 -22.03 22.50 -46.08
CA GLU A 13 -22.20 22.02 -44.71
C GLU A 13 -21.10 20.98 -44.47
N VAL A 14 -20.11 21.35 -43.65
CA VAL A 14 -19.00 20.47 -43.30
C VAL A 14 -19.33 19.85 -41.94
N ASP A 15 -19.51 18.53 -41.91
CA ASP A 15 -19.59 17.81 -40.65
C ASP A 15 -18.19 17.80 -40.01
N PRO A 16 -18.00 18.39 -38.82
CA PRO A 16 -16.69 18.51 -38.18
C PRO A 16 -16.12 17.16 -37.70
N THR A 17 -16.94 16.09 -37.71
CA THR A 17 -16.57 14.76 -37.23
C THR A 17 -16.11 13.79 -38.32
N GLU A 18 -16.31 14.10 -39.60
CA GLU A 18 -15.86 13.24 -40.69
C GLU A 18 -14.36 13.37 -40.97
N ASP A 19 -13.65 12.26 -41.11
CA ASP A 19 -12.21 12.20 -41.47
C ASP A 19 -12.06 12.00 -42.97
N THR A 20 -12.18 13.10 -43.72
CA THR A 20 -11.84 13.15 -45.14
C THR A 20 -10.58 13.99 -45.35
N GLU A 21 -9.82 13.71 -46.42
CA GLU A 21 -8.63 14.49 -46.79
C GLU A 21 -8.94 16.01 -46.92
N TRP A 22 -10.20 16.36 -47.18
CA TRP A 22 -10.66 17.74 -47.22
C TRP A 22 -10.79 18.37 -45.82
N ASN A 23 -11.25 17.62 -44.81
CA ASN A 23 -11.37 18.11 -43.43
C ASN A 23 -10.02 18.34 -42.76
N ASP A 24 -9.01 17.53 -43.06
CA ASP A 24 -7.64 17.75 -42.57
C ASP A 24 -7.01 19.02 -43.15
N ILE A 25 -7.26 19.31 -44.42
CA ILE A 25 -6.85 20.57 -45.03
C ILE A 25 -7.56 21.75 -44.36
N LEU A 26 -8.83 21.61 -43.96
CA LEU A 26 -9.59 22.66 -43.26
C LEU A 26 -9.11 22.89 -41.81
N ARG A 27 -8.73 21.82 -41.09
CA ARG A 27 -8.06 21.89 -39.78
C ARG A 27 -6.70 22.58 -39.89
N SER A 28 -5.89 22.17 -40.86
CA SER A 28 -4.58 22.78 -41.19
C SER A 28 -4.67 24.27 -41.52
N LYS A 29 -5.75 24.70 -42.17
CA LYS A 29 -6.02 26.11 -42.53
C LYS A 29 -6.67 26.92 -41.39
N GLY A 30 -6.96 26.31 -40.24
CA GLY A 30 -7.56 26.97 -39.08
C GLY A 30 -9.04 27.34 -39.26
N ILE A 31 -9.73 26.70 -40.20
CA ILE A 31 -11.15 26.94 -40.50
C ILE A 31 -12.05 26.07 -39.59
N ILE A 32 -11.56 24.90 -39.19
CA ILE A 32 -12.22 23.97 -38.25
C ILE A 32 -11.26 23.71 -37.07
N PRO A 33 -11.77 23.59 -35.82
CA PRO A 33 -10.95 23.24 -34.66
C PRO A 33 -10.15 21.94 -34.83
N GLU A 34 -8.95 21.89 -34.25
CA GLU A 34 -8.09 20.70 -34.25
C GLU A 34 -8.73 19.57 -33.41
N LYS A 35 -8.60 18.33 -33.87
CA LYS A 35 -9.19 17.16 -33.22
C LYS A 35 -8.45 16.90 -31.91
N GLU A 36 -9.20 16.60 -30.83
CA GLU A 36 -8.58 16.20 -29.57
C GLU A 36 -7.69 14.96 -29.78
N PRO A 37 -6.53 14.87 -29.12
CA PRO A 37 -5.63 13.73 -29.27
C PRO A 37 -6.38 12.44 -28.91
N ASP A 38 -6.18 11.41 -29.73
CA ASP A 38 -6.96 10.19 -29.66
C ASP A 38 -6.71 9.50 -28.29
N PRO A 39 -7.74 9.29 -27.45
CA PRO A 39 -7.61 8.69 -26.12
C PRO A 39 -7.11 7.23 -26.17
N THR A 40 -6.96 6.68 -27.38
CA THR A 40 -6.50 5.33 -27.69
C THR A 40 -5.06 5.07 -27.24
N GLU A 41 -4.12 6.02 -27.36
CA GLU A 41 -2.72 5.80 -26.95
C GLU A 41 -2.56 5.60 -25.43
N GLN A 42 -3.28 6.41 -24.63
CA GLN A 42 -3.28 6.26 -23.16
C GLN A 42 -3.97 4.96 -22.71
N LEU A 43 -4.98 4.52 -23.48
CA LEU A 43 -5.69 3.28 -23.22
C LEU A 43 -4.81 2.06 -23.54
N GLU A 44 -4.02 2.13 -24.61
CA GLU A 44 -3.05 1.11 -24.99
C GLU A 44 -1.93 0.97 -23.96
N GLU A 45 -1.38 2.08 -23.46
CA GLU A 45 -0.36 2.07 -22.41
C GLU A 45 -0.92 1.49 -21.10
N ALA A 46 -2.12 1.91 -20.70
CA ALA A 46 -2.79 1.37 -19.51
C ALA A 46 -3.10 -0.14 -19.66
N LEU A 47 -3.47 -0.59 -20.85
CA LEU A 47 -3.72 -2.01 -21.14
C LEU A 47 -2.42 -2.83 -21.07
N ALA A 48 -1.32 -2.31 -21.61
CA ALA A 48 -0.02 -2.97 -21.54
C ALA A 48 0.47 -3.11 -20.08
N ASP A 49 0.31 -2.06 -19.26
CA ASP A 49 0.67 -2.09 -17.84
C ASP A 49 -0.23 -3.06 -17.04
N ALA A 50 -1.52 -3.13 -17.39
CA ALA A 50 -2.45 -4.09 -16.80
C ALA A 50 -2.07 -5.54 -17.14
N ILE A 51 -1.70 -5.83 -18.40
CA ILE A 51 -1.25 -7.15 -18.83
C ILE A 51 0.05 -7.54 -18.11
N ALA A 52 1.00 -6.61 -17.98
CA ALA A 52 2.26 -6.85 -17.27
C ALA A 52 2.03 -7.16 -15.78
N LYS A 53 1.17 -6.40 -15.10
CA LYS A 53 0.77 -6.69 -13.70
C LYS A 53 0.04 -8.02 -13.55
N GLN A 54 -0.84 -8.34 -14.50
CA GLN A 54 -1.56 -9.61 -14.49
C GLN A 54 -0.60 -10.79 -14.67
N HIS A 55 0.44 -10.62 -15.49
CA HIS A 55 1.51 -11.60 -15.64
C HIS A 55 2.38 -11.73 -14.37
N GLU A 56 2.67 -10.63 -13.67
CA GLU A 56 3.44 -10.68 -12.42
C GLU A 56 2.69 -11.36 -11.27
N ASN A 57 1.37 -11.15 -11.18
CA ASN A 57 0.53 -11.70 -10.11
C ASN A 57 -0.20 -13.00 -10.51
N ARG A 58 0.10 -13.57 -11.69
CA ARG A 58 -0.50 -14.81 -12.23
C ARG A 58 -0.58 -15.95 -11.21
N LEU A 59 0.42 -16.04 -10.33
CA LEU A 59 0.60 -17.14 -9.38
C LEU A 59 0.04 -16.85 -7.98
N GLU A 60 -0.43 -15.64 -7.67
CA GLU A 60 -0.84 -15.26 -6.32
C GLU A 60 -2.24 -15.78 -5.93
N ASP A 61 -3.12 -15.96 -6.92
CA ASP A 61 -4.53 -16.35 -6.74
C ASP A 61 -4.84 -17.81 -7.13
N LEU A 62 -3.83 -18.60 -7.51
CA LEU A 62 -4.02 -19.98 -7.97
C LEU A 62 -3.96 -20.99 -6.82
N ASP A 63 -4.77 -22.04 -6.94
CA ASP A 63 -4.71 -23.19 -6.05
C ASP A 63 -3.50 -24.10 -6.36
N ILE A 64 -3.14 -24.99 -5.42
CA ILE A 64 -2.04 -25.95 -5.54
C ILE A 64 -2.18 -26.79 -6.82
N ASP A 65 -3.39 -27.25 -7.15
CA ASP A 65 -3.63 -28.10 -8.32
C ASP A 65 -3.50 -27.30 -9.64
N GLU A 66 -3.80 -25.99 -9.63
CA GLU A 66 -3.67 -25.11 -10.79
C GLU A 66 -2.22 -24.68 -11.03
N LEU A 67 -1.45 -24.49 -9.95
CA LEU A 67 -0.01 -24.24 -10.01
C LEU A 67 0.75 -25.43 -10.59
N GLU A 68 0.35 -26.66 -10.25
CA GLU A 68 0.96 -27.89 -10.78
C GLU A 68 0.71 -28.04 -12.28
N ALA A 69 -0.46 -27.62 -12.78
CA ALA A 69 -0.76 -27.63 -14.22
C ALA A 69 0.05 -26.59 -15.03
N LEU A 70 0.45 -25.48 -14.40
CA LEU A 70 1.29 -24.44 -15.02
C LEU A 70 2.78 -24.75 -14.93
N GLU A 71 3.20 -25.68 -14.06
CA GLU A 71 4.60 -26.11 -13.92
C GLU A 71 5.18 -26.66 -15.23
N ASP A 72 4.34 -27.27 -16.08
CA ASP A 72 4.74 -27.80 -17.39
C ASP A 72 4.82 -26.71 -18.50
N GLU A 73 4.23 -25.53 -18.29
CA GLU A 73 4.13 -24.46 -19.29
C GLU A 73 5.17 -23.33 -19.09
N GLU A 74 5.81 -23.28 -17.91
CA GLU A 74 6.69 -22.19 -17.48
C GLU A 74 8.19 -22.57 -17.55
N ASP A 75 9.03 -21.66 -18.05
CA ASP A 75 10.48 -21.87 -18.12
C ASP A 75 11.11 -21.97 -16.71
N GLU A 76 12.09 -22.86 -16.53
CA GLU A 76 12.79 -23.11 -15.25
C GLU A 76 13.32 -21.81 -14.59
N ASP A 77 13.73 -20.82 -15.41
CA ASP A 77 14.23 -19.52 -14.95
C ASP A 77 13.14 -18.67 -14.26
N PHE A 78 11.89 -18.71 -14.73
CA PHE A 78 10.78 -17.96 -14.12
C PHE A 78 10.39 -18.57 -12.77
N LEU A 79 10.28 -19.90 -12.72
CA LEU A 79 9.95 -20.63 -11.49
C LEU A 79 11.02 -20.41 -10.40
N ALA A 80 12.30 -20.33 -10.80
CA ALA A 80 13.41 -20.03 -9.91
C ALA A 80 13.30 -18.60 -9.32
N ILE A 81 12.98 -17.59 -10.13
CA ILE A 81 12.79 -16.20 -9.68
C ILE A 81 11.61 -16.11 -8.71
N TYR A 82 10.47 -16.73 -9.03
CA TYR A 82 9.29 -16.72 -8.17
C TYR A 82 9.57 -17.39 -6.81
N LYS A 83 10.21 -18.57 -6.83
CA LYS A 83 10.63 -19.27 -5.61
C LYS A 83 11.57 -18.41 -4.76
N GLN A 84 12.50 -17.70 -5.38
CA GLN A 84 13.37 -16.76 -4.67
C GLN A 84 12.60 -15.57 -4.09
N LYS A 85 11.68 -14.95 -4.83
CA LYS A 85 10.80 -13.86 -4.37
C LYS A 85 10.01 -14.30 -3.15
N ARG A 86 9.35 -15.46 -3.21
CA ARG A 86 8.56 -16.01 -2.11
C ARG A 86 9.40 -16.38 -0.89
N MET A 87 10.58 -16.98 -1.09
CA MET A 87 11.52 -17.25 0.00
C MET A 87 12.04 -15.96 0.65
N ALA A 88 12.26 -14.90 -0.12
CA ALA A 88 12.67 -13.60 0.40
C ALA A 88 11.58 -12.96 1.27
N GLU A 89 10.32 -13.01 0.82
CA GLU A 89 9.16 -12.55 1.60
C GLU A 89 9.02 -13.31 2.92
N MET A 90 9.07 -14.65 2.87
CA MET A 90 9.04 -15.48 4.08
C MET A 90 10.20 -15.18 5.03
N ARG A 91 11.41 -14.95 4.50
CA ARG A 91 12.57 -14.54 5.30
C ARG A 91 12.39 -13.16 5.92
N GLN A 92 11.80 -12.20 5.20
CA GLN A 92 11.50 -10.88 5.74
C GLN A 92 10.48 -10.96 6.87
N LEU A 93 9.39 -11.71 6.70
CA LEU A 93 8.39 -11.95 7.73
C LEU A 93 9.03 -12.62 8.96
N ALA A 94 9.77 -13.71 8.75
CA ALA A 94 10.47 -14.40 9.84
C ALA A 94 11.52 -13.52 10.54
N SER A 95 12.19 -12.62 9.81
CA SER A 95 13.15 -11.68 10.40
C SER A 95 12.48 -10.65 11.32
N ARG A 96 11.20 -10.35 11.09
CA ARG A 96 10.42 -9.42 11.93
C ARG A 96 9.90 -10.10 13.19
N GLU A 97 9.70 -11.42 13.18
CA GLU A 97 9.26 -12.24 14.33
C GLU A 97 10.33 -12.39 15.43
N LYS A 98 10.82 -11.27 15.98
CA LYS A 98 11.89 -11.24 17.00
C LYS A 98 11.36 -11.33 18.43
N PHE A 99 10.06 -11.06 18.62
CA PHE A 99 9.41 -11.02 19.92
C PHE A 99 8.51 -12.25 20.11
N GLY A 100 7.75 -12.27 21.20
CA GLY A 100 7.01 -13.48 21.59
C GLY A 100 6.57 -13.48 23.05
N SER A 101 7.05 -12.54 23.85
CA SER A 101 6.71 -12.44 25.26
C SER A 101 6.51 -10.99 25.68
N ILE A 102 5.92 -10.79 26.86
CA ILE A 102 5.81 -9.47 27.46
C ILE A 102 7.08 -9.20 28.26
N TYR A 103 7.74 -8.09 27.97
CA TYR A 103 8.95 -7.65 28.65
C TYR A 103 8.61 -6.68 29.78
N PRO A 104 8.91 -7.01 31.05
CA PRO A 104 8.81 -6.02 32.11
C PRO A 104 9.90 -4.97 31.91
N ILE A 105 9.53 -3.69 31.93
CA ILE A 105 10.47 -2.58 31.84
C ILE A 105 10.38 -1.72 33.09
N SER A 106 11.51 -1.10 33.44
CA SER A 106 11.57 -0.05 34.45
C SER A 106 11.82 1.32 33.83
N LYS A 107 11.49 2.38 34.56
CA LYS A 107 11.71 3.78 34.16
C LYS A 107 13.10 4.11 33.60
N PRO A 108 14.24 3.71 34.21
CA PRO A 108 15.56 3.99 33.65
C PRO A 108 15.82 3.26 32.32
N GLU A 109 15.10 2.17 32.06
CA GLU A 109 15.23 1.38 30.83
C GLU A 109 14.35 1.91 29.70
N TRP A 110 13.40 2.83 29.98
CA TRP A 110 12.44 3.34 28.98
C TRP A 110 13.10 3.83 27.71
N GLN A 111 14.15 4.65 27.83
CA GLN A 111 14.81 5.24 26.66
C GLN A 111 15.39 4.14 25.75
N ARG A 112 15.98 3.11 26.33
CA ARG A 112 16.55 2.00 25.56
C ARG A 112 15.47 1.06 25.03
N GLU A 113 14.55 0.66 25.88
CA GLU A 113 13.60 -0.41 25.60
C GLU A 113 12.37 0.05 24.81
N VAL A 114 12.06 1.35 24.83
CA VAL A 114 10.94 1.96 24.11
C VAL A 114 11.46 2.88 23.01
N THR A 115 12.22 3.92 23.34
CA THR A 115 12.60 4.97 22.35
C THR A 115 13.63 4.49 21.32
N GLU A 116 14.66 3.77 21.73
CA GLU A 116 15.63 3.22 20.78
C GLU A 116 15.06 2.01 20.06
N ALA A 117 14.36 1.11 20.78
CA ALA A 117 13.73 -0.05 20.16
C ALA A 117 12.63 0.30 19.15
N SER A 118 11.96 1.46 19.29
CA SER A 118 10.93 1.90 18.35
C SER A 118 11.47 2.27 16.96
N LYS A 119 12.78 2.47 16.82
CA LYS A 119 13.43 2.70 15.52
C LYS A 119 13.53 1.41 14.70
N ASP A 120 13.64 0.26 15.37
CA ASP A 120 13.85 -1.04 14.74
C ASP A 120 12.57 -1.88 14.65
N ALA A 121 11.60 -1.67 15.54
CA ALA A 121 10.35 -2.43 15.59
C ALA A 121 9.20 -1.64 16.24
N THR A 122 7.96 -2.05 15.99
CA THR A 122 6.79 -1.48 16.68
C THR A 122 6.80 -1.89 18.15
N VAL A 123 6.76 -0.90 19.06
CA VAL A 123 6.74 -1.12 20.51
C VAL A 123 5.38 -0.72 21.09
N PHE A 124 4.74 -1.67 21.78
CA PHE A 124 3.51 -1.42 22.52
C PHE A 124 3.81 -1.50 24.01
N VAL A 125 3.49 -0.45 24.76
CA VAL A 125 3.75 -0.38 26.21
C VAL A 125 2.45 -0.35 26.99
N HIS A 126 2.24 -1.37 27.81
CA HIS A 126 1.15 -1.40 28.78
C HIS A 126 1.63 -0.87 30.13
N LEU A 127 1.15 0.32 30.50
CA LEU A 127 1.32 0.87 31.83
C LEU A 127 0.33 0.17 32.78
N SER A 128 0.83 -0.82 33.50
CA SER A 128 0.01 -1.70 34.32
C SER A 128 -0.25 -1.11 35.71
N ASN A 129 -1.52 -1.16 36.12
CA ASN A 129 -1.96 -0.84 37.47
C ASN A 129 -2.72 -2.05 38.05
N GLU A 130 -2.15 -2.68 39.07
CA GLU A 130 -2.70 -3.90 39.68
C GLU A 130 -4.00 -3.66 40.46
N SER A 131 -4.28 -2.42 40.88
CA SER A 131 -5.53 -2.09 41.57
C SER A 131 -6.74 -2.15 40.63
N GLN A 132 -6.53 -1.90 39.33
CA GLN A 132 -7.60 -1.86 38.33
C GLN A 132 -7.84 -3.25 37.71
N LEU A 133 -9.10 -3.68 37.64
CA LEU A 133 -9.46 -4.97 37.03
C LEU A 133 -9.15 -5.01 35.53
N GLN A 134 -9.41 -3.92 34.82
CA GLN A 134 -9.23 -3.78 33.38
C GLN A 134 -7.75 -3.95 32.99
N SER A 135 -6.83 -3.35 33.76
CA SER A 135 -5.39 -3.47 33.50
C SER A 135 -4.89 -4.91 33.74
N ARG A 136 -5.43 -5.59 34.75
CA ARG A 136 -5.14 -7.03 34.98
C ARG A 136 -5.63 -7.89 33.82
N LEU A 137 -6.86 -7.66 33.33
CA LEU A 137 -7.41 -8.38 32.18
C LEU A 137 -6.60 -8.13 30.91
N LEU A 138 -6.25 -6.87 30.64
CA LEU A 138 -5.43 -6.50 29.49
C LEU A 138 -4.06 -7.19 29.55
N SER A 139 -3.45 -7.31 30.73
CA SER A 139 -2.18 -8.03 30.90
C SER A 139 -2.27 -9.51 30.51
N ILE A 140 -3.42 -10.16 30.73
CA ILE A 140 -3.67 -11.55 30.34
C ILE A 140 -3.80 -11.64 28.82
N ILE A 141 -4.64 -10.78 28.23
CA ILE A 141 -4.89 -10.75 26.78
C ILE A 141 -3.59 -10.47 26.02
N LEU A 142 -2.79 -9.51 26.48
CA LEU A 142 -1.52 -9.17 25.84
C LEU A 142 -0.51 -10.32 25.88
N ARG A 143 -0.61 -11.23 26.86
CA ARG A 143 0.29 -12.39 26.93
C ARG A 143 -0.01 -13.37 25.81
N GLU A 144 -1.29 -13.60 25.54
CA GLU A 144 -1.73 -14.40 24.40
C GLU A 144 -1.43 -13.71 23.08
N ALA A 145 -1.63 -12.38 23.01
CA ALA A 145 -1.30 -11.58 21.84
C ALA A 145 0.19 -11.63 21.52
N ALA A 146 1.08 -11.59 22.53
CA ALA A 146 2.53 -11.67 22.31
C ALA A 146 2.98 -12.95 21.62
N GLN A 147 2.29 -14.08 21.86
CA GLN A 147 2.59 -15.34 21.21
C GLN A 147 2.16 -15.36 19.72
N LYS A 148 1.10 -14.60 19.40
CA LYS A 148 0.55 -14.48 18.04
C LYS A 148 1.27 -13.42 17.21
N PHE A 149 1.62 -12.29 17.82
CA PHE A 149 2.22 -11.13 17.17
C PHE A 149 3.68 -10.99 17.56
N LYS A 150 4.54 -11.85 17.00
CA LYS A 150 5.98 -11.86 17.27
C LYS A 150 6.73 -10.69 16.64
N GLU A 151 6.09 -9.92 15.78
CA GLU A 151 6.69 -8.71 15.19
C GLU A 151 6.61 -7.48 16.10
N ILE A 152 5.73 -7.50 17.12
CA ILE A 152 5.50 -6.36 18.01
C ILE A 152 6.22 -6.62 19.33
N LYS A 153 7.02 -5.65 19.77
CA LYS A 153 7.61 -5.65 21.11
C LYS A 153 6.57 -5.22 22.13
N LEU A 154 6.05 -6.19 22.89
CA LEU A 154 5.12 -5.92 23.98
C LEU A 154 5.87 -5.73 25.29
N SER A 155 5.82 -4.51 25.83
CA SER A 155 6.45 -4.15 27.09
C SER A 155 5.39 -3.81 28.14
N ARG A 156 5.72 -4.05 29.41
CA ARG A 156 4.86 -3.71 30.55
C ARG A 156 5.67 -2.99 31.61
N GLU A 157 5.23 -1.80 31.97
CA GLU A 157 5.75 -1.09 33.14
C GLU A 157 4.73 -1.19 34.28
N LYS A 158 5.19 -1.45 35.50
CA LYS A 158 4.33 -1.38 36.68
C LYS A 158 4.37 0.05 37.19
N LEU A 159 3.22 0.71 37.22
CA LEU A 159 3.12 2.02 37.84
C LEU A 159 3.24 1.86 39.37
N SER A 160 4.18 2.57 39.96
CA SER A 160 4.35 2.71 41.40
C SER A 160 3.68 4.01 41.83
N ASP A 161 2.60 3.91 42.60
CA ASP A 161 1.66 4.94 43.10
C ASP A 161 1.92 6.44 42.81
N ASP A 162 0.82 7.12 42.43
CA ASP A 162 0.50 8.56 42.27
C ASP A 162 1.44 9.48 41.47
N ILE A 163 2.76 9.30 41.51
CA ILE A 163 3.72 10.24 40.91
C ILE A 163 3.75 10.14 39.38
N ASP A 164 3.60 8.94 38.82
CA ASP A 164 3.65 8.75 37.37
C ASP A 164 2.30 9.05 36.67
N ILE A 165 1.16 8.94 37.37
CA ILE A 165 -0.18 9.23 36.83
C ILE A 165 -0.36 10.74 36.56
N GLN A 166 0.06 11.57 37.51
CA GLN A 166 -0.02 13.04 37.41
C GLN A 166 0.90 13.62 36.32
N ARG A 167 2.07 12.99 36.10
CA ARG A 167 3.10 13.51 35.18
C ARG A 167 2.75 13.32 33.71
N TRP A 168 2.04 12.26 33.37
CA TRP A 168 1.70 11.90 31.98
C TRP A 168 0.24 12.23 31.61
N GLY A 169 -0.54 12.81 32.53
CA GLY A 169 -1.94 13.15 32.28
C GLY A 169 -2.80 11.93 31.91
N ILE A 170 -2.46 10.77 32.48
CA ILE A 170 -3.05 9.48 32.12
C ILE A 170 -4.43 9.40 32.78
N SER A 171 -5.51 9.36 31.98
CA SER A 171 -6.81 8.93 32.50
C SER A 171 -6.80 7.42 32.76
N GLU A 172 -7.61 6.94 33.71
CA GLU A 172 -7.59 5.61 34.37
C GLU A 172 -7.52 4.34 33.47
N THR A 173 -7.43 4.46 32.15
CA THR A 173 -7.52 3.34 31.20
C THR A 173 -6.52 3.36 30.03
N ALA A 174 -5.54 4.28 29.96
CA ALA A 174 -4.74 4.40 28.74
C ALA A 174 -3.62 3.33 28.62
N GLY A 175 -3.77 2.42 27.65
CA GLY A 175 -2.64 1.78 26.98
C GLY A 175 -2.13 2.71 25.88
N TYR A 176 -0.83 2.99 25.84
CA TYR A 176 -0.25 3.85 24.81
C TYR A 176 0.41 3.00 23.74
N ILE A 177 -0.04 3.18 22.50
CA ILE A 177 0.70 2.73 21.32
C ILE A 177 1.69 3.86 21.00
N VAL A 178 2.98 3.61 21.23
CA VAL A 178 4.02 4.55 20.83
C VAL A 178 4.42 4.16 19.42
N ASP A 179 3.70 4.69 18.43
CA ASP A 179 4.13 4.59 17.03
C ASP A 179 5.26 5.59 16.78
N ALA A 180 6.32 5.15 16.12
CA ALA A 180 7.57 5.89 15.91
C ALA A 180 7.44 6.97 14.82
N GLN A 181 6.30 7.66 14.74
CA GLN A 181 6.11 8.85 13.92
C GLN A 181 5.80 10.05 14.80
N TRP A 182 6.83 10.56 15.47
CA TRP A 182 6.87 11.97 15.84
C TRP A 182 7.80 12.69 14.86
N LYS A 183 7.22 13.59 14.06
CA LYS A 183 7.96 14.55 13.23
C LYS A 183 8.86 15.44 14.08
#